data_AF-A0AAW5J9K1-F1
#
_entry.id   AF-A0AAW5J9K1-F1
#
_cell.length_a   1.000
_cell.length_b   1.000
_cell.length_c   1.000
_cell.angle_alpha   90.00
_cell.angle_beta   90.00
_cell.angle_gamma   90.00
#
_symmetry.space_group_name_H-M   'P 1'
#
loop_
_entity.id
_entity.type
_entity.pdbx_description
1 polymer ?
#
loop_
_entity_poly.entity_id
_entity_poly.type
_entity_poly.pdbx_seq_one_letter_code
_entity_poly.pdbx_strand_id
1 'polypeptide(L)'
;MKKRTYVDKPLGDTEYLLENWGSWRMSGMGVPRYVSPLAALMNQCCPEPAAMTYVITDDTAMLVDATIARLIARNQQMGDFIWWYFGSKWTMVRIAETHKMSERSAREIIRQGVAWVDGALGDFCAAA
;
A
#
# COMPACT_ATOMS: atom_id res chain seq x y z
N MET A 1 -13.14 -2.88 11.41
CA MET A 1 -11.75 -3.42 11.36
C MET A 1 -10.99 -2.93 12.58
N LYS A 2 -10.27 -3.80 13.30
CA LYS A 2 -9.28 -3.32 14.29
C LYS A 2 -8.29 -2.40 13.57
N LYS A 3 -7.97 -1.24 14.13
CA LYS A 3 -6.88 -0.40 13.63
C LYS A 3 -5.60 -1.23 13.68
N ARG A 4 -4.86 -1.29 12.56
CA ARG A 4 -3.54 -1.94 12.51
C ARG A 4 -2.60 -1.11 13.38
N THR A 5 -2.03 -1.71 14.41
CA THR A 5 -0.97 -1.10 15.22
C THR A 5 0.37 -1.47 14.59
N TYR A 6 1.20 -0.46 14.30
CA TYR A 6 2.55 -0.61 13.74
C TYR A 6 3.64 -0.41 14.81
N VAL A 7 3.25 0.17 15.95
CA VAL A 7 4.10 0.33 17.14
C VAL A 7 4.56 -1.05 17.63
N ASP A 8 5.84 -1.15 17.98
CA ASP A 8 6.53 -2.36 18.48
C ASP A 8 6.69 -3.52 17.47
N LYS A 9 6.42 -3.30 16.19
CA LYS A 9 6.70 -4.28 15.13
C LYS A 9 8.06 -4.03 14.49
N PRO A 10 8.83 -5.10 14.19
CA PRO A 10 10.02 -4.97 13.35
C PRO A 10 9.59 -4.45 11.97
N LEU A 11 10.23 -3.37 11.51
CA LEU A 11 9.90 -2.65 10.27
C LEU A 11 8.47 -2.07 10.24
N GLY A 12 7.90 -1.77 11.41
CA GLY A 12 6.56 -1.18 11.53
C GLY A 12 6.42 0.16 10.80
N ASP A 13 7.49 0.97 10.78
CA ASP A 13 7.50 2.26 10.07
C ASP A 13 7.37 2.08 8.55
N THR A 14 8.05 1.08 8.00
CA THR A 14 7.99 0.77 6.56
C THR A 14 6.66 0.12 6.18
N GLU A 15 6.11 -0.77 7.03
CA GLU A 15 4.74 -1.26 6.85
C GLU A 15 3.72 -0.09 6.89
N TYR A 16 3.90 0.88 7.79
CA TYR A 16 3.05 2.06 7.89
C TYR A 16 3.19 2.96 6.65
N LEU A 17 4.40 3.15 6.13
CA LEU A 17 4.65 3.90 4.90
C LEU A 17 3.96 3.24 3.71
N LEU A 18 4.10 1.93 3.53
CA LEU A 18 3.44 1.17 2.47
C LEU A 18 1.91 1.22 2.57
N GLU A 19 1.38 1.31 3.78
CA GLU A 19 -0.06 1.47 4.00
C GLU A 19 -0.58 2.84 3.57
N ASN A 20 0.17 3.90 3.90
CA ASN A 20 -0.12 5.25 3.42
C ASN A 20 0.00 5.32 1.90
N TRP A 21 1.07 4.77 1.31
CA TRP A 21 1.26 4.67 -0.14
C TRP A 21 0.10 3.94 -0.81
N GLY A 22 -0.35 2.82 -0.23
CA GLY A 22 -1.50 2.09 -0.75
C GLY A 22 -2.80 2.90 -0.71
N SER A 23 -3.02 3.67 0.35
CA SER A 23 -4.18 4.58 0.44
C SER A 23 -4.10 5.73 -0.57
N TRP A 24 -2.91 6.30 -0.78
CA TRP A 24 -2.62 7.31 -1.81
C TRP A 24 -2.89 6.77 -3.23
N ARG A 25 -2.47 5.53 -3.50
CA ARG A 25 -2.73 4.87 -4.78
C ARG A 25 -4.24 4.68 -5.01
N MET A 26 -4.96 4.27 -3.96
CA MET A 26 -6.41 4.05 -4.04
C MET A 26 -7.21 5.34 -4.21
N SER A 27 -6.73 6.47 -3.69
CA SER A 27 -7.36 7.77 -4.01
C SER A 27 -7.17 8.19 -5.46
N GLY A 28 -6.08 7.79 -6.10
CA GLY A 28 -5.77 8.10 -7.51
C GLY A 28 -6.49 7.22 -8.54
N MET A 29 -7.19 6.15 -8.14
CA MET A 29 -7.82 5.18 -9.06
C MET A 29 -8.97 5.75 -9.91
N GLY A 30 -9.34 7.02 -9.78
CA GLY A 30 -10.29 7.69 -10.68
C GLY A 30 -11.72 7.16 -10.65
N VAL A 31 -12.02 6.13 -9.85
CA VAL A 31 -13.38 5.58 -9.69
C VAL A 31 -14.21 6.60 -8.92
N PRO A 32 -15.28 7.16 -9.51
CA PRO A 32 -16.19 8.03 -8.79
C PRO A 32 -16.79 7.28 -7.61
N ARG A 33 -16.49 7.71 -6.38
CA ARG A 33 -17.08 7.14 -5.16
C ARG A 33 -18.55 7.55 -4.99
N TYR A 34 -19.01 8.50 -5.78
CA TYR A 34 -20.40 8.92 -5.76
C TYR A 34 -21.26 7.88 -6.48
N VAL A 35 -22.21 7.32 -5.74
CA VAL A 35 -23.20 6.37 -6.26
C VAL A 35 -24.30 7.04 -7.09
N SER A 36 -24.36 8.38 -7.08
CA SER A 36 -25.30 9.17 -7.87
C SER A 36 -24.79 10.61 -8.10
N PRO A 37 -25.28 11.33 -9.15
CA PRO A 37 -24.98 12.75 -9.34
C PRO A 37 -25.40 13.64 -8.17
N LEU A 38 -26.50 13.28 -7.49
CA LEU A 38 -26.97 14.01 -6.30
C LEU A 38 -25.97 13.90 -5.14
N ALA A 39 -25.37 12.72 -4.93
CA ALA A 39 -24.34 12.55 -3.91
C ALA A 39 -23.10 13.42 -4.19
N ALA A 40 -22.74 13.61 -5.47
CA ALA A 40 -21.65 14.52 -5.83
C ALA A 40 -21.99 15.98 -5.53
N LEU A 41 -23.22 16.43 -5.84
CA LEU A 41 -23.68 17.79 -5.52
C LEU A 41 -23.76 18.03 -4.01
N MET A 42 -24.27 17.06 -3.24
CA MET A 42 -24.32 17.16 -1.77
C MET A 42 -22.93 17.32 -1.18
N ASN A 43 -21.94 16.57 -1.67
CA ASN A 43 -20.56 16.69 -1.19
C ASN A 43 -19.88 18.01 -1.63
N GLN A 44 -20.30 18.62 -2.73
CA GLN A 44 -19.82 19.96 -3.11
C GLN A 44 -20.39 21.05 -2.20
N CYS A 45 -21.67 20.94 -1.82
CA CYS A 45 -22.33 21.91 -0.93
C CYS A 45 -21.96 21.71 0.54
N CYS A 46 -21.76 20.48 0.97
CA CYS A 46 -21.39 20.09 2.33
C CYS A 46 -20.32 18.98 2.24
N PRO A 47 -19.03 19.34 2.19
CA PRO A 47 -17.96 18.37 2.05
C PRO A 47 -17.90 17.39 3.22
N GLU A 48 -18.14 16.12 2.95
CA GLU A 48 -17.85 15.03 3.85
C GLU A 48 -16.34 14.74 3.85
N PRO A 49 -15.75 14.47 5.02
CA PRO A 49 -14.35 14.09 5.09
C PRO A 49 -14.11 12.81 4.28
N ALA A 50 -13.03 12.81 3.49
CA ALA A 50 -12.69 11.66 2.66
C ALA A 50 -12.54 10.39 3.52
N ALA A 51 -13.21 9.31 3.11
CA ALA A 51 -13.18 8.02 3.82
C ALA A 51 -11.77 7.40 3.90
N MET A 52 -10.84 7.83 3.03
CA MET A 52 -9.44 7.45 3.07
C MET A 52 -8.58 8.67 3.35
N THR A 53 -7.86 8.63 4.47
CA THR A 53 -6.86 9.61 4.85
C THR A 53 -5.48 8.96 4.84
N TYR A 54 -4.51 9.65 4.27
CA TYR A 54 -3.09 9.29 4.27
C TYR A 54 -2.27 10.55 4.54
N VAL A 55 -1.07 10.37 5.10
CA VAL A 55 -0.18 11.49 5.48
C VAL A 55 1.02 11.61 4.53
N ILE A 56 1.19 10.64 3.63
CA ILE A 56 2.29 10.59 2.66
C ILE A 56 2.18 11.72 1.61
N THR A 57 3.31 12.29 1.20
CA THR A 57 3.40 13.29 0.11
C THR A 57 3.54 12.61 -1.24
N ASP A 58 3.13 13.28 -2.32
CA ASP A 58 3.20 12.71 -3.68
C ASP A 58 4.63 12.28 -4.06
N ASP A 59 5.65 13.09 -3.74
CA ASP A 59 7.06 12.77 -4.02
C ASP A 59 7.51 11.48 -3.32
N THR A 60 7.17 11.34 -2.04
CA THR A 60 7.50 10.11 -1.28
C THR A 60 6.71 8.91 -1.79
N ALA A 61 5.46 9.10 -2.19
CA ALA A 61 4.65 8.04 -2.78
C ALA A 61 5.21 7.58 -4.14
N MET A 62 5.70 8.51 -4.97
CA MET A 62 6.37 8.20 -6.23
C MET A 62 7.69 7.47 -6.02
N LEU A 63 8.48 7.84 -5.01
CA LEU A 63 9.69 7.11 -4.65
C LEU A 63 9.38 5.66 -4.28
N VAL A 64 8.34 5.45 -3.46
CA VAL A 64 7.88 4.10 -3.08
C VAL A 64 7.37 3.31 -4.30
N ASP A 65 6.63 3.93 -5.22
CA ASP A 65 6.17 3.25 -6.43
C ASP A 65 7.36 2.85 -7.33
N ALA A 66 8.39 3.70 -7.44
CA ALA A 66 9.62 3.40 -8.16
C ALA A 66 10.43 2.28 -7.49
N THR A 67 10.51 2.22 -6.16
CA THR A 67 11.19 1.12 -5.46
C THR A 67 10.45 -0.20 -5.63
N ILE A 68 9.11 -0.20 -5.58
CA ILE A 68 8.31 -1.39 -5.85
C ILE A 68 8.45 -1.84 -7.30
N ALA A 69 8.50 -0.92 -8.27
CA ALA A 69 8.77 -1.27 -9.66
C ALA A 69 10.14 -1.97 -9.84
N ARG A 70 11.18 -1.49 -9.14
CA ARG A 70 12.49 -2.17 -9.09
C ARG A 70 12.40 -3.55 -8.44
N LEU A 71 11.59 -3.70 -7.38
CA LEU A 71 11.36 -5.00 -6.76
C LEU A 71 10.67 -5.96 -7.72
N ILE A 72 9.64 -5.53 -8.43
CA ILE A 72 8.92 -6.33 -9.44
C ILE A 72 9.89 -6.79 -10.53
N ALA A 73 10.72 -5.89 -11.05
CA ALA A 73 11.74 -6.24 -12.04
C ALA A 73 12.76 -7.27 -11.53
N ARG A 74 13.07 -7.27 -10.22
CA ARG A 74 13.98 -8.23 -9.58
C ARG A 74 13.30 -9.56 -9.25
N ASN A 75 12.09 -9.52 -8.71
CA ASN A 75 11.28 -10.66 -8.31
C ASN A 75 9.80 -10.28 -8.44
N GLN A 76 9.20 -10.71 -9.55
CA GLN A 76 7.81 -10.44 -9.90
C GLN A 76 6.85 -10.84 -8.78
N GLN A 77 6.98 -12.06 -8.25
CA GLN A 77 6.08 -12.58 -7.23
C GLN A 77 6.11 -11.75 -5.95
N MET A 78 7.30 -11.38 -5.48
CA MET A 78 7.46 -10.59 -4.25
C MET A 78 6.90 -9.17 -4.43
N GLY A 79 7.22 -8.53 -5.56
CA GLY A 79 6.70 -7.20 -5.89
C GLY A 79 5.19 -7.18 -6.04
N ASP A 80 4.61 -8.15 -6.74
CA ASP A 80 3.17 -8.29 -6.91
C ASP A 80 2.46 -8.52 -5.58
N PHE A 81 3.05 -9.28 -4.66
CA PHE A 81 2.47 -9.52 -3.34
C PHE A 81 2.39 -8.24 -2.50
N ILE A 82 3.44 -7.40 -2.51
CA ILE A 82 3.39 -6.06 -1.88
C ILE A 82 2.31 -5.22 -2.55
N TRP A 83 2.28 -5.23 -3.88
CA TRP A 83 1.35 -4.43 -4.67
C TRP A 83 -0.12 -4.82 -4.39
N TRP A 84 -0.44 -6.11 -4.36
CA TRP A 84 -1.79 -6.60 -4.05
C TRP A 84 -2.17 -6.31 -2.60
N TYR A 85 -1.25 -6.56 -1.67
CA TYR A 85 -1.55 -6.44 -0.25
C TYR A 85 -1.72 -4.98 0.19
N PHE A 86 -0.75 -4.12 -0.14
CA PHE A 86 -0.75 -2.72 0.28
C PHE A 86 -1.47 -1.82 -0.72
N GLY A 87 -1.20 -1.99 -2.02
CA GLY A 87 -1.76 -1.15 -3.09
C GLY A 87 -3.22 -1.44 -3.38
N SER A 88 -3.58 -2.71 -3.63
CA SER A 88 -4.96 -3.12 -3.90
C SER A 88 -5.78 -3.49 -2.66
N LYS A 89 -5.18 -3.43 -1.47
CA LYS A 89 -5.80 -3.77 -0.18
C LYS A 89 -6.39 -5.20 -0.14
N TRP A 90 -5.78 -6.14 -0.86
CA TRP A 90 -6.19 -7.55 -0.79
C TRP A 90 -5.86 -8.15 0.58
N THR A 91 -6.69 -9.08 1.05
CA THR A 91 -6.40 -9.81 2.28
C THR A 91 -5.31 -10.85 2.03
N MET A 92 -4.55 -11.19 3.07
CA MET A 92 -3.50 -12.22 3.00
C MET A 92 -4.06 -13.57 2.55
N VAL A 93 -5.26 -13.91 3.03
CA VAL A 93 -5.99 -15.13 2.65
C VAL A 93 -6.28 -15.15 1.14
N ARG A 94 -6.80 -14.04 0.59
CA ARG A 94 -7.09 -13.94 -0.84
C ARG A 94 -5.83 -14.12 -1.69
N ILE A 95 -4.72 -13.51 -1.29
CA ILE A 95 -3.44 -13.66 -2.00
C ILE A 95 -2.99 -15.13 -1.93
N ALA A 96 -3.03 -15.74 -0.75
CA ALA A 96 -2.62 -17.13 -0.56
C ALA A 96 -3.46 -18.11 -1.41
N GLU A 97 -4.79 -17.96 -1.41
CA GLU A 97 -5.71 -18.78 -2.20
C GLU A 97 -5.48 -18.60 -3.71
N THR A 98 -5.33 -17.36 -4.18
CA THR A 98 -5.09 -17.05 -5.59
C THR A 98 -3.81 -17.70 -6.11
N HIS A 99 -2.79 -17.81 -5.25
CA HIS A 99 -1.50 -18.41 -5.57
C HIS A 99 -1.34 -19.86 -5.08
N LYS A 100 -2.43 -20.51 -4.65
CA LYS A 100 -2.45 -21.92 -4.19
C LYS A 100 -1.38 -22.22 -3.13
N MET A 101 -1.20 -21.31 -2.17
CA MET A 101 -0.22 -21.42 -1.08
C MET A 101 -0.87 -21.19 0.29
N SER A 102 -0.11 -21.46 1.36
CA SER A 102 -0.58 -21.16 2.71
C SER A 102 -0.47 -19.67 3.02
N GLU A 103 -1.36 -19.17 3.89
CA GLU A 103 -1.31 -17.77 4.36
C GLU A 103 0.03 -17.44 5.02
N ARG A 104 0.62 -18.40 5.73
CA ARG A 104 1.94 -18.25 6.35
C ARG A 104 3.02 -18.00 5.30
N SER A 105 3.02 -18.78 4.21
CA SER A 105 3.99 -18.61 3.14
C SER A 105 3.84 -17.26 2.44
N ALA A 106 2.59 -16.84 2.16
CA ALA A 106 2.33 -15.52 1.60
C ALA A 106 2.82 -14.39 2.53
N ARG A 107 2.61 -14.53 3.83
CA ARG A 107 3.09 -13.57 4.84
C ARG A 107 4.61 -13.50 4.91
N GLU A 108 5.31 -14.62 4.76
CA GLU A 108 6.77 -14.66 4.72
C GLU A 108 7.32 -13.94 3.49
N ILE A 109 6.72 -14.14 2.31
CA ILE A 109 7.08 -13.43 1.08
C ILE A 109 6.87 -11.92 1.24
N ILE A 110 5.73 -11.50 1.80
CA ILE A 110 5.46 -10.07 2.03
C ILE A 110 6.47 -9.47 3.02
N ARG A 111 6.80 -10.17 4.11
CA ARG A 111 7.82 -9.70 5.07
C ARG A 111 9.20 -9.52 4.42
N GLN A 112 9.60 -10.46 3.57
CA GLN A 112 10.84 -10.35 2.79
C GLN A 112 10.79 -9.14 1.85
N GLY A 113 9.64 -8.92 1.21
CA GLY A 113 9.40 -7.75 0.38
C GLY A 113 9.50 -6.43 1.15
N VAL A 114 8.88 -6.34 2.32
CA VAL A 114 8.96 -5.16 3.20
C VAL A 114 10.40 -4.90 3.61
N ALA A 115 11.16 -5.93 3.99
CA ALA A 115 12.57 -5.80 4.35
C ALA A 115 13.44 -5.34 3.16
N TRP A 116 13.13 -5.80 1.95
CA TRP A 116 13.84 -5.32 0.76
C TRP A 116 13.53 -3.86 0.46
N VAL A 117 12.26 -3.44 0.57
CA VAL A 117 11.85 -2.04 0.35
C VAL A 117 12.49 -1.14 1.39
N ASP A 118 12.53 -1.55 2.66
CA ASP A 118 13.20 -0.83 3.74
C ASP A 118 14.67 -0.55 3.43
N GLY A 119 15.43 -1.59 3.06
CA GLY A 119 16.83 -1.45 2.65
C GLY A 119 17.00 -0.56 1.41
N ALA A 120 16.15 -0.76 0.39
CA ALA A 120 16.22 0.01 -0.84
C ALA A 120 15.89 1.50 -0.62
N LEU A 121 15.02 1.84 0.33
CA LEU A 121 14.71 3.22 0.72
C LEU A 121 15.82 3.84 1.56
N GLY A 122 16.44 3.06 2.45
CA GLY A 122 17.63 3.49 3.20
C GLY A 122 18.76 3.95 2.28
N ASP A 123 18.98 3.25 1.16
CA ASP A 123 19.97 3.62 0.15
C ASP A 123 19.71 5.02 -0.47
N PHE A 124 18.45 5.41 -0.68
CA PHE A 124 18.12 6.73 -1.24
C PHE A 124 18.42 7.87 -0.27
N CYS A 125 18.22 7.66 1.03
CA CYS A 125 18.59 8.65 2.05
C CYS A 125 20.11 8.78 2.23
N ALA A 126 20.88 7.71 1.97
CA ALA A 126 22.34 7.72 2.09
C ALA A 126 23.05 8.25 0.83
N ALA A 127 22.39 8.20 -0.33
CA ALA A 127 22.93 8.66 -1.61
C ALA A 127 22.62 10.14 -1.93
N ALA A 128 21.77 10.79 -1.13
CA ALA A 128 21.44 12.22 -1.21
C ALA A 128 22.33 13.06 -0.29
#